data_AF-A0A0Q8BXB9-F1
#
_entry.id   AF-A0A0Q8BXB9-F1
#
_cell.length_a   1.000
_cell.length_b   1.000
_cell.length_c   1.000
_cell.angle_alpha   90.00
_cell.angle_beta   90.00
_cell.angle_gamma   90.00
#
_symmetry.space_group_name_H-M   'P 1'
#
loop_
_entity.id
_entity.type
_entity.pdbx_description
1 polymer ?
#
loop_
_entity_poly.entity_id
_entity_poly.type
_entity_poly.pdbx_seq_one_letter_code
_entity_poly.pdbx_strand_id
1 'polypeptide(L)' 'MPISLSERFRGCLLGLACGDAVGTTVEFMPRGSFEAVTGMIGAGPFNLQPGQWTDDTSMAPCLAESLLHKGDFDAADPA' A
#
# COMPACT_ATOMS: atom_id res chain seq x y z
N MET A 1 -1.23 -24.05 13.03
CA MET A 1 -1.60 -24.20 11.61
C MET A 1 -0.53 -23.54 10.76
N PRO A 2 -0.06 -24.16 9.67
CA PRO A 2 0.83 -23.49 8.72
C PRO A 2 0.05 -22.43 7.93
N ILE A 3 0.70 -21.32 7.59
CA ILE A 3 0.12 -20.26 6.75
C ILE A 3 -0.06 -20.80 5.33
N SER A 4 -1.31 -20.79 4.84
CA SER A 4 -1.70 -21.20 3.50
C SER A 4 -1.16 -20.24 2.43
N LEU A 5 -1.15 -20.70 1.18
CA LEU A 5 -0.76 -19.86 0.04
C LEU A 5 -1.69 -18.65 -0.13
N SER A 6 -3.00 -18.85 0.08
CA SER A 6 -4.00 -17.77 0.02
C SER A 6 -3.76 -16.70 1.09
N GLU A 7 -3.42 -17.10 2.32
CA GLU A 7 -3.08 -16.16 3.39
C GLU A 7 -1.81 -15.35 3.07
N ARG A 8 -0.83 -15.95 2.39
CA ARG A 8 0.37 -15.23 1.94
C ARG A 8 0.04 -14.16 0.89
N PHE A 9 -0.79 -14.49 -0.09
CA PHE A 9 -1.21 -13.52 -1.11
C PHE A 9 -2.04 -12.39 -0.52
N ARG A 10 -3.00 -12.70 0.35
CA ARG A 10 -3.77 -11.67 1.08
C ARG A 10 -2.87 -10.79 1.93
N GLY A 11 -1.93 -11.40 2.67
CA GLY A 11 -0.95 -10.68 3.48
C GLY A 11 -0.04 -9.77 2.66
N CYS A 12 0.29 -10.15 1.41
CA CYS A 12 1.06 -9.30 0.50
C CYS A 12 0.31 -8.01 0.15
N LEU A 13 -0.94 -8.14 -0.32
CA LEU A 13 -1.75 -6.98 -0.74
C LEU A 13 -2.16 -6.09 0.45
N LEU A 14 -2.56 -6.70 1.57
CA LEU A 14 -2.86 -5.96 2.80
C LEU A 14 -1.59 -5.33 3.40
N GLY A 15 -0.45 -6.03 3.31
CA GLY A 15 0.83 -5.54 3.78
C GLY A 15 1.32 -4.32 2.99
N LEU A 16 1.09 -4.30 1.67
CA LEU A 16 1.33 -3.12 0.83
C LEU A 16 0.55 -1.92 1.35
N ALA A 17 -0.77 -2.06 1.52
CA ALA A 17 -1.63 -0.98 2.00
C ALA A 17 -1.28 -0.51 3.42
N CYS A 18 -0.97 -1.45 4.32
CA CYS A 18 -0.51 -1.12 5.67
C CYS A 18 0.84 -0.38 5.68
N GLY A 19 1.77 -0.80 4.82
CA GLY A 19 3.09 -0.18 4.70
C GLY A 19 2.99 1.25 4.17
N ASP A 20 2.19 1.46 3.12
CA ASP A 20 1.88 2.76 2.54
C ASP A 20 1.25 3.70 3.58
N ALA A 21 0.14 3.29 4.21
CA ALA A 21 -0.55 4.10 5.22
C ALA A 21 0.30 4.46 6.45
N VAL A 22 1.23 3.59 6.86
CA VAL A 22 2.18 3.89 7.95
C VAL A 22 3.29 4.81 7.46
N GLY A 23 3.85 4.54 6.28
CA GLY A 23 5.00 5.23 5.72
C GLY A 23 4.74 6.68 5.32
N THR A 24 3.56 6.96 4.74
CA THR A 24 3.20 8.32 4.28
C THR A 24 3.21 9.37 5.41
N THR A 25 3.01 8.94 6.66
CA THR A 25 3.13 9.77 7.87
C THR A 25 4.42 10.60 7.91
N VAL A 26 5.53 10.04 7.43
CA VAL A 26 6.87 10.63 7.49
C VAL A 26 7.49 10.83 6.10
N GLU A 27 6.64 10.88 5.07
CA GLU A 27 7.07 11.09 3.71
C GLU A 27 7.84 12.42 3.57
N PHE A 28 8.90 12.39 2.77
CA PHE A 28 9.85 13.49 2.57
C PHE A 28 10.65 13.93 3.82
N MET A 29 10.53 13.24 4.96
CA MET A 29 11.34 13.53 6.13
C MET A 29 12.71 12.85 6.07
N PRO A 30 13.81 13.54 6.42
CA PRO A 30 15.11 12.91 6.57
C PRO A 30 15.10 11.79 7.61
N ARG A 31 15.86 10.72 7.35
CA ARG A 31 15.99 9.62 8.32
C ARG A 31 16.56 10.13 9.65
N GLY A 32 15.85 9.83 10.75
CA GLY A 32 16.23 10.24 12.10
C GLY A 32 15.79 11.66 12.50
N SER A 33 15.04 12.37 11.65
CA SER A 33 14.47 13.69 11.99
C SER A 33 13.05 13.61 12.54
N PHE A 34 12.53 12.42 12.81
CA PHE A 34 11.18 12.16 13.28
C PHE A 34 11.18 11.08 14.37
N GLU A 35 10.19 11.15 15.26
CA GLU A 35 9.95 10.12 16.26
C GLU A 35 9.54 8.80 15.61
N ALA A 36 9.93 7.68 16.21
CA ALA A 36 9.65 6.37 15.65
C ALA A 36 8.14 6.16 15.44
N VAL A 37 7.74 5.89 14.19
CA VAL A 37 6.35 5.57 13.84
C VAL A 37 6.05 4.16 14.34
N THR A 38 5.21 4.06 15.37
CA THR A 38 4.87 2.79 16.04
C THR A 38 3.41 2.38 15.84
N GLY A 39 2.65 3.18 15.09
CA GLY A 39 1.24 2.94 14.80
C GLY A 39 0.79 3.63 13.53
N MET A 40 -0.45 3.37 13.17
CA MET A 40 -1.10 3.94 11.99
C MET A 40 -1.79 5.25 12.40
N ILE A 41 -1.07 6.37 12.27
CA ILE A 41 -1.50 7.67 12.83
C ILE A 41 -1.96 8.69 11.78
N GLY A 42 -1.76 8.42 10.49
CA GLY A 42 -2.10 9.36 9.41
C GLY A 42 -1.14 10.55 9.34
N ALA A 43 -1.67 11.77 9.17
CA ALA A 43 -0.93 13.00 8.96
C ALA A 43 -0.10 13.00 7.66
N GLY A 44 1.19 13.33 7.73
CA GLY A 44 2.06 13.45 6.56
C GLY A 44 1.74 14.66 5.67
N PRO A 45 2.36 14.74 4.48
CA PRO A 45 2.20 15.88 3.56
C PRO A 45 0.78 16.06 3.04
N PHE A 46 -0.04 15.00 3.07
CA PHE A 46 -1.41 15.00 2.56
C PHE A 46 -2.47 15.12 3.66
N ASN A 47 -2.07 15.26 4.93
CA ASN A 47 -2.97 15.36 6.09
C ASN A 47 -4.01 14.23 6.14
N LEU A 48 -3.53 12.99 5.97
CA LEU A 48 -4.35 11.79 5.91
C LEU A 48 -4.92 11.42 7.29
N GLN A 49 -6.08 10.79 7.30
CA GLN A 49 -6.62 10.10 8.47
C GLN A 49 -5.89 8.77 8.68
N PRO A 50 -5.84 8.26 9.93
CA PRO A 50 -5.34 6.92 10.23
C PRO A 50 -5.91 5.85 9.27
N GLY A 51 -5.01 5.15 8.57
CA GLY A 51 -5.36 4.04 7.68
C GLY A 51 -5.71 4.44 6.25
N GLN A 52 -5.72 5.72 5.93
CA GLN A 52 -5.68 6.15 4.53
C GLN A 52 -4.28 5.89 3.95
N TRP A 53 -4.26 5.51 2.69
CA TRP A 53 -3.10 5.15 1.90
C TRP A 53 -3.00 6.06 0.68
N THR A 54 -1.92 5.98 -0.09
CA THR A 54 -1.58 6.90 -1.18
C THR A 54 -1.78 6.28 -2.56
N ASP A 55 -1.15 6.85 -3.59
CA ASP A 55 -1.21 6.36 -4.96
C ASP A 55 -0.59 4.97 -5.12
N ASP A 56 0.40 4.59 -4.29
CA ASP A 56 0.96 3.23 -4.27
C ASP A 56 -0.13 2.16 -4.11
N THR A 57 -1.01 2.33 -3.10
CA THR A 57 -2.14 1.43 -2.89
C THR A 57 -3.28 1.67 -3.87
N SER A 58 -3.39 2.86 -4.48
CA SER A 58 -4.39 3.10 -5.54
C SER A 58 -4.04 2.33 -6.82
N MET A 59 -2.76 2.26 -7.20
CA MET A 59 -2.29 1.62 -8.42
C MET A 59 -2.32 0.08 -8.33
N ALA A 60 -2.16 -0.51 -7.14
CA ALA A 60 -2.11 -1.95 -7.00
C ALA A 60 -3.43 -2.68 -7.36
N PRO A 61 -4.62 -2.22 -6.91
CA PRO A 61 -5.91 -2.74 -7.36
C PRO A 61 -6.16 -2.53 -8.85
N CYS A 62 -5.78 -1.36 -9.41
CA CYS A 62 -5.86 -1.10 -10.85
C CYS A 62 -5.12 -2.18 -11.66
N LEU A 63 -3.83 -2.38 -11.33
CA LEU A 63 -3.02 -3.43 -11.94
C LEU A 63 -3.63 -4.83 -11.73
N ALA A 64 -4.17 -5.12 -10.55
CA ALA A 64 -4.83 -6.40 -10.29
C ALA A 64 -6.09 -6.60 -11.13
N GLU A 65 -6.92 -5.56 -11.31
CA GLU A 65 -8.09 -5.58 -12.17
C GLU A 65 -7.70 -5.78 -13.64
N SER A 66 -6.68 -5.08 -14.12
CA SER A 66 -6.14 -5.25 -15.47
C SER A 66 -5.69 -6.70 -15.72
N LEU A 67 -4.87 -7.26 -14.83
CA LEU A 67 -4.38 -8.65 -14.93
C LEU A 67 -5.52 -9.67 -14.95
N LEU A 68 -6.56 -9.45 -14.13
CA LEU A 68 -7.73 -10.34 -14.09
C LEU A 68 -8.60 -10.22 -15.34
N HIS A 69 -8.81 -9.01 -15.86
CA HIS A 69 -9.62 -8.77 -17.05
C HIS A 69 -8.93 -9.20 -18.35
N LYS A 70 -7.63 -8.96 -18.47
CA LYS A 70 -6.85 -9.33 -19.66
C LYS A 70 -6.40 -10.79 -19.64
N GLY A 71 -6.26 -11.38 -18.45
CA GLY A 71 -5.67 -12.70 -18.28
C GLY A 71 -4.18 -12.75 -18.66
N ASP A 72 -3.55 -11.59 -18.85
CA ASP A 72 -2.15 -11.38 -19.22
C ASP A 72 -1.74 -9.95 -18.83
N PHE A 73 -0.48 -9.60 -19.00
CA PHE A 73 0.03 -8.25 -18.79
C PHE A 73 -0.14 -7.37 -20.03
N ASP A 74 -0.89 -6.27 -19.89
CA ASP A 74 -1.11 -5.27 -20.93
C ASP A 74 -0.75 -3.88 -20.38
N ALA A 75 0.44 -3.39 -20.71
CA ALA A 75 0.94 -2.10 -20.23
C ALA A 75 0.16 -0.88 -20.76
N ALA A 76 -0.67 -1.06 -21.78
CA ALA A 76 -1.49 0.02 -22.35
C ALA A 76 -2.90 0.05 -21.74
N ASP A 77 -3.25 -0.93 -20.91
CA ASP A 77 -4.55 -0.99 -20.26
C ASP A 77 -4.66 0.09 -19.16
N PRO A 78 -5.70 0.94 -19.18
CA PRO A 78 -5.85 2.03 -18.22
C PRO A 78 -6.58 1.61 -16.93
N ALA A 79 -6.85 0.31 -16.75
CA ALA A 79 -7.60 -0.24 -15.63
C ALA A 79 -6.77 -0.28 -14.35
#